data_AF-K9VAN1-F1
#
_entry.id   AF-K9VAN1-F1
#
_cell.length_a   1.000
_cell.length_b   1.000
_cell.length_c   1.000
_cell.angle_alpha   90.00
_cell.angle_beta   90.00
_cell.angle_gamma   90.00
#
_symmetry.space_group_name_H-M   'P 1'
#
loop_
_entity.id
_entity.type
_entity.pdbx_description
1 polymer ?
#
loop_
_entity_poly.entity_id
_entity_poly.type
_entity_poly.pdbx_seq_one_letter_code
_entity_poly.pdbx_strand_id
1 'polypeptide(L)'
;MNALTLQWHDDGKNYTQTIYENQSAKNLGTVRIGRDPVRCDIVLSHPTVSGLHIEIFFNLQQHSFMVRNLRSQNPPLIDGQRLVHGELQLHAGSVIFLGQVQLLVISVPEESNVAATVLASPQQQPHRHHQQQPPQQQPRQPLNLQGNYGLECPNCHRISPPKYLDVGCPWCGTSLAAAVSVLVSPKN
;
A
#
# COMPACT_ATOMS: atom_id res chain seq x y z
N MET A 1 -5.71 12.82 18.33
CA MET A 1 -4.46 12.13 18.67
C MET A 1 -4.41 10.86 17.84
N ASN A 2 -3.41 10.76 16.98
CA ASN A 2 -3.25 9.64 16.06
C ASN A 2 -2.65 8.43 16.77
N ALA A 3 -3.19 7.24 16.51
CA ALA A 3 -2.78 5.99 17.15
C ALA A 3 -2.77 4.81 16.17
N LEU A 4 -1.79 3.93 16.31
CA LEU A 4 -1.67 2.67 15.59
C LEU A 4 -1.67 1.52 16.60
N THR A 5 -2.46 0.47 16.36
CA THR A 5 -2.52 -0.69 17.25
C THR A 5 -1.89 -1.91 16.57
N LEU A 6 -0.90 -2.50 17.23
CA LEU A 6 -0.26 -3.74 16.83
C LEU A 6 -0.77 -4.90 17.66
N GLN A 7 -0.90 -6.06 17.02
CA GLN A 7 -1.09 -7.34 17.69
C GLN A 7 -0.03 -8.33 17.22
N TRP A 8 0.50 -9.13 18.13
CA TRP A 8 1.43 -10.20 17.78
C TRP A 8 1.33 -11.36 18.76
N HIS A 9 1.94 -12.48 18.39
CA HIS A 9 2.08 -13.65 19.22
C HIS A 9 3.56 -13.83 19.60
N ASP A 10 3.85 -13.98 20.89
CA ASP A 10 5.19 -14.28 21.39
C ASP A 10 5.08 -15.21 22.61
N ASP A 11 5.95 -16.21 22.72
CA ASP A 11 6.00 -17.16 23.85
C ASP A 11 4.63 -17.74 24.28
N GLY A 12 3.80 -18.13 23.30
CA GLY A 12 2.47 -18.70 23.57
C GLY A 12 1.40 -17.68 23.99
N LYS A 13 1.73 -16.39 24.05
CA LYS A 13 0.82 -15.31 24.46
C LYS A 13 0.53 -14.36 23.31
N ASN A 14 -0.70 -13.85 23.29
CA ASN A 14 -1.09 -12.78 22.39
C ASN A 14 -0.89 -11.43 23.08
N TYR A 15 -0.21 -10.54 22.40
CA TYR A 15 0.07 -9.19 22.85
C TYR A 15 -0.64 -8.20 21.94
N THR A 16 -1.13 -7.12 22.52
CA THR A 16 -1.70 -5.99 21.80
C THR A 16 -1.11 -4.71 22.39
N GLN A 17 -0.60 -3.83 21.54
CA GLN A 17 0.00 -2.56 21.96
C GLN A 17 -0.44 -1.43 21.03
N THR A 18 -0.89 -0.33 21.62
CA THR A 18 -1.17 0.91 20.89
C THR A 18 0.04 1.85 20.98
N ILE A 19 0.42 2.39 19.82
CA ILE A 19 1.46 3.39 19.59
C ILE A 19 0.77 4.72 19.30
N TYR A 20 1.20 5.79 19.95
CA TYR A 20 0.64 7.13 19.74
C TYR A 20 1.66 8.06 19.06
N GLU A 21 1.19 9.03 18.27
CA GLU A 21 2.05 9.97 17.54
C GLU A 21 3.03 10.75 18.43
N ASN A 22 2.60 11.13 19.64
CA ASN A 22 3.38 11.90 20.61
C ASN A 22 3.76 11.06 21.83
N GLN A 23 3.89 9.75 21.66
CA GLN A 23 4.27 8.88 22.77
C GLN A 23 5.67 9.26 23.28
N SER A 24 5.75 9.55 24.58
CA SER A 24 7.01 9.66 25.32
C SER A 24 7.63 8.26 25.47
N ALA A 25 8.12 7.72 24.35
CA ALA A 25 8.89 6.49 24.31
C ALA A 25 10.36 6.78 24.67
N LYS A 26 11.21 5.75 24.69
CA LYS A 26 12.67 5.94 24.89
C LYS A 26 13.30 6.85 23.85
N ASN A 27 12.63 7.03 22.71
CA ASN A 27 12.98 8.00 21.67
C ASN A 27 11.74 8.85 21.39
N LEU A 28 11.88 10.17 21.45
CA LEU A 28 10.75 11.09 21.29
C LEU A 28 10.13 10.97 19.89
N GLY A 29 8.82 10.72 19.83
CA GLY A 29 8.04 10.68 18.58
C GLY A 29 8.22 9.40 17.74
N THR A 30 8.92 8.39 18.26
CA THR A 30 9.15 7.11 17.55
C THR A 30 9.09 5.94 18.51
N VAL A 31 8.64 4.78 18.03
CA VAL A 31 8.63 3.53 18.78
C VAL A 31 9.58 2.54 18.11
N ARG A 32 10.57 2.06 18.87
CA ARG A 32 11.53 1.06 18.41
C ARG A 32 11.09 -0.34 18.78
N ILE A 33 11.19 -1.26 17.83
CA ILE A 33 10.82 -2.66 17.99
C ILE A 33 12.03 -3.54 17.69
N GLY A 34 12.29 -4.49 18.58
CA GLY A 34 13.43 -5.41 18.48
C GLY A 34 13.57 -6.29 19.71
N ARG A 35 14.67 -7.03 19.81
CA ARG A 35 14.93 -7.97 20.90
C ARG A 35 15.63 -7.35 22.12
N ASP A 36 16.21 -6.16 21.98
CA ASP A 36 16.99 -5.53 23.03
C ASP A 36 16.10 -4.66 23.96
N PRO A 37 15.93 -5.04 25.24
CA PRO A 37 15.07 -4.34 26.19
C PRO A 37 15.64 -2.99 26.65
N VAL A 38 16.90 -2.68 26.39
CA VAL A 38 17.48 -1.37 26.69
C VAL A 38 17.12 -0.40 25.57
N ARG A 39 17.24 -0.84 24.30
CA ARG A 39 17.08 0.03 23.12
C ARG A 39 15.66 0.10 22.55
N CYS A 40 14.82 -0.89 22.79
CA CYS A 40 13.48 -0.98 22.21
C CYS A 40 12.38 -0.64 23.22
N ASP A 41 11.28 -0.12 22.70
CA ASP A 41 10.05 0.17 23.43
C ASP A 41 9.13 -1.06 23.43
N ILE A 42 9.05 -1.75 22.29
CA ILE A 42 8.40 -3.05 22.17
C ILE A 42 9.48 -4.12 22.02
N VAL A 43 9.54 -5.03 22.99
CA VAL A 43 10.55 -6.08 23.05
C VAL A 43 9.95 -7.40 22.57
N LEU A 44 10.58 -8.00 21.56
CA LEU A 44 10.22 -9.31 21.03
C LEU A 44 11.32 -10.31 21.38
N SER A 45 10.98 -11.36 22.13
CA SER A 45 11.99 -12.27 22.71
C SER A 45 12.62 -13.22 21.69
N HIS A 46 12.00 -13.39 20.52
CA HIS A 46 12.37 -14.38 19.52
C HIS A 46 13.79 -14.17 18.93
N PRO A 47 14.62 -15.23 18.82
CA PRO A 47 16.04 -15.13 18.44
C PRO A 47 16.29 -14.59 17.03
N THR A 48 15.34 -14.76 16.10
CA THR A 48 15.43 -14.24 14.73
C THR A 48 15.21 -12.72 14.65
N VAL A 49 14.76 -12.08 15.73
CA VAL A 49 14.56 -10.64 15.79
C VAL A 49 15.89 -9.98 16.16
N SER A 50 16.29 -8.99 15.36
CA SER A 50 17.45 -8.15 15.67
C SER A 50 17.26 -7.40 17.00
N GLY A 51 18.36 -7.17 17.72
CA GLY A 51 18.33 -6.38 18.97
C GLY A 51 17.62 -5.04 18.80
N LEU A 52 17.86 -4.36 17.68
CA LEU A 52 17.08 -3.23 17.18
C LEU A 52 16.72 -3.53 15.73
N HIS A 53 15.44 -3.61 15.38
CA HIS A 53 15.00 -4.14 14.08
C HIS A 53 14.34 -3.07 13.21
N ILE A 54 13.26 -2.48 13.72
CA ILE A 54 12.50 -1.44 13.02
C ILE A 54 12.19 -0.28 13.94
N GLU A 55 11.83 0.83 13.32
CA GLU A 55 11.26 1.99 13.99
C GLU A 55 9.95 2.36 13.32
N ILE A 56 8.92 2.61 14.13
CA ILE A 56 7.63 3.11 13.69
C ILE A 56 7.51 4.55 14.19
N PHE A 57 7.08 5.45 13.33
CA PHE A 57 6.90 6.86 13.65
C PHE A 57 5.72 7.44 12.89
N PHE A 58 5.16 8.53 13.41
CA PHE A 58 4.07 9.23 12.73
C PHE A 58 4.65 10.32 11.82
N ASN A 59 4.34 10.26 10.53
CA ASN A 59 4.71 11.27 9.55
C ASN A 59 3.62 12.34 9.50
N LEU A 60 3.96 13.56 9.94
CA LEU A 60 3.01 14.68 9.98
C LEU A 60 2.60 15.19 8.59
N GLN A 61 3.45 15.05 7.58
CA GLN A 61 3.14 15.51 6.21
C GLN A 61 2.16 14.57 5.51
N GLN A 62 2.33 13.26 5.72
CA GLN A 62 1.48 12.21 5.17
C GLN A 62 0.34 11.80 6.09
N HIS A 63 0.25 12.42 7.27
CA HIS A 63 -0.72 12.12 8.33
C HIS A 63 -0.90 10.62 8.60
N SER A 64 0.21 9.86 8.59
CA SER A 64 0.21 8.40 8.59
C SER A 64 1.35 7.81 9.41
N PHE A 65 1.17 6.58 9.88
CA PHE A 65 2.26 5.85 10.52
C PHE A 65 3.15 5.21 9.46
N MET A 66 4.45 5.43 9.59
CA MET A 66 5.46 4.86 8.73
C MET A 66 6.34 3.89 9.52
N VAL A 67 6.86 2.89 8.83
CA VAL A 67 7.88 1.97 9.33
C VAL A 67 9.16 2.15 8.53
N ARG A 68 10.30 2.12 9.23
CA ARG A 68 11.63 2.07 8.61
C ARG A 68 12.47 0.94 9.13
N ASN A 69 13.33 0.43 8.24
CA ASN A 69 14.28 -0.61 8.56
C ASN A 69 15.52 -0.03 9.24
N LEU A 70 16.00 -0.69 10.29
CA LEU A 70 17.24 -0.34 10.97
C LEU A 70 18.37 -1.36 10.72
N ARG A 71 18.14 -2.40 9.90
CA ARG A 71 19.08 -3.52 9.69
C ARG A 71 19.18 -4.00 8.25
N SER A 72 20.40 -4.01 7.71
CA SER A 72 20.66 -4.48 6.34
C SER A 72 20.64 -6.01 6.19
N GLN A 73 21.08 -6.75 7.20
CA GLN A 73 21.27 -8.21 7.10
C GLN A 73 19.96 -9.01 7.21
N ASN A 74 19.01 -8.51 7.99
CA ASN A 74 17.71 -9.12 8.20
C ASN A 74 16.65 -8.01 8.13
N PRO A 75 16.32 -7.54 6.91
CA PRO A 75 15.32 -6.49 6.72
C PRO A 75 13.92 -7.04 7.03
N PRO A 76 13.00 -6.19 7.52
CA PRO A 76 11.63 -6.59 7.78
C PRO A 76 10.89 -6.88 6.46
N LEU A 77 9.90 -7.77 6.53
CA LEU A 77 8.96 -8.01 5.43
C LEU A 77 7.65 -7.32 5.78
N ILE A 78 7.21 -6.38 4.96
CA ILE A 78 5.93 -5.69 5.15
C ILE A 78 5.03 -6.06 3.96
N ASP A 79 3.88 -6.67 4.24
CA ASP A 79 2.91 -7.07 3.21
C ASP A 79 3.53 -7.90 2.06
N GLY A 80 4.49 -8.75 2.41
CA GLY A 80 5.23 -9.60 1.46
C GLY A 80 6.42 -8.93 0.77
N GLN A 81 6.67 -7.63 1.01
CA GLN A 81 7.80 -6.88 0.44
C GLN A 81 8.92 -6.68 1.47
N ARG A 82 10.18 -6.96 1.10
CA ARG A 82 11.34 -6.69 1.96
C ARG A 82 11.67 -5.20 1.95
N LEU A 83 11.60 -4.55 3.11
CA LEU A 83 11.97 -3.14 3.26
C LEU A 83 13.47 -3.06 3.56
N VAL A 84 14.30 -3.06 2.52
CA VAL A 84 15.76 -2.96 2.68
C VAL A 84 16.20 -1.52 2.95
N HIS A 85 15.62 -0.56 2.23
CA HIS A 85 15.88 0.88 2.33
C HIS A 85 14.57 1.67 2.31
N GLY A 86 14.62 2.90 2.82
CA GLY A 86 13.48 3.81 2.83
C GLY A 86 12.48 3.47 3.93
N GLU A 87 11.26 3.98 3.73
CA GLU A 87 10.18 3.97 4.70
C GLU A 87 8.89 3.52 3.99
N LEU A 88 8.03 2.80 4.68
CA LEU A 88 6.77 2.33 4.13
C LEU A 88 5.62 2.75 5.04
N GLN A 89 4.51 3.16 4.44
CA GLN A 89 3.29 3.46 5.18
C GLN A 89 2.64 2.19 5.71
N LEU A 90 2.13 2.25 6.93
CA LEU A 90 1.36 1.18 7.55
C LEU A 90 -0.14 1.49 7.44
N HIS A 91 -0.92 0.47 7.11
CA HIS A 91 -2.37 0.54 7.03
C HIS A 91 -3.00 -0.48 7.97
N ALA A 92 -4.29 -0.32 8.28
CA ALA A 92 -5.02 -1.38 8.96
C ALA A 92 -4.99 -2.65 8.09
N GLY A 93 -4.64 -3.78 8.70
CA GLY A 93 -4.41 -5.05 8.03
C GLY A 93 -2.98 -5.29 7.57
N SER A 94 -2.08 -4.29 7.63
CA SER A 94 -0.66 -4.51 7.26
C SER A 94 -0.02 -5.58 8.16
N VAL A 95 0.76 -6.47 7.54
CA VAL A 95 1.47 -7.57 8.19
C VAL A 95 2.97 -7.32 8.13
N ILE A 96 3.61 -7.26 9.30
CA ILE A 96 5.02 -7.00 9.49
C ILE A 96 5.69 -8.27 10.00
N PHE A 97 6.65 -8.82 9.25
CA PHE A 97 7.51 -9.90 9.75
C PHE A 97 8.88 -9.37 10.15
N LEU A 98 9.27 -9.68 11.38
CA LEU A 98 10.60 -9.44 11.94
C LEU A 98 11.27 -10.80 12.16
N GLY A 99 11.97 -11.30 11.15
CA GLY A 99 12.40 -12.70 11.13
C GLY A 99 11.17 -13.62 11.10
N GLN A 100 10.98 -14.44 12.13
CA GLN A 100 9.84 -15.36 12.26
C GLN A 100 8.65 -14.80 13.06
N VAL A 101 8.78 -13.60 13.65
CA VAL A 101 7.68 -12.98 14.39
C VAL A 101 6.81 -12.16 13.45
N GLN A 102 5.50 -12.40 13.51
CA GLN A 102 4.48 -11.66 12.76
C GLN A 102 3.79 -10.65 13.68
N LEU A 103 3.75 -9.39 13.25
CA LEU A 103 2.97 -8.32 13.86
C LEU A 103 1.87 -7.91 12.87
N LEU A 104 0.64 -7.82 13.33
CA LEU A 104 -0.51 -7.37 12.57
C LEU A 104 -0.90 -5.96 13.02
N VAL A 105 -1.05 -5.05 12.06
CA VAL A 105 -1.63 -3.73 12.31
C VAL A 105 -3.14 -3.86 12.36
N ILE A 106 -3.72 -3.76 13.54
CA ILE A 106 -5.17 -3.91 13.75
C ILE A 106 -5.92 -2.63 13.37
N SER A 107 -5.35 -1.48 13.68
CA SER A 107 -5.97 -0.19 13.42
C SER A 107 -4.90 0.88 13.18
N VAL A 108 -5.22 1.85 12.33
CA VAL A 108 -4.47 3.09 12.11
C VAL A 108 -5.45 4.26 12.18
N PRO A 109 -4.98 5.52 12.27
CA PRO A 109 -5.87 6.66 12.13
C PRO A 109 -6.48 6.60 10.73
N GLU A 110 -7.81 6.57 10.66
CA GLU A 110 -8.50 6.67 9.38
C GLU A 110 -8.21 8.07 8.81
N GLU A 111 -7.55 8.14 7.66
CA GLU A 111 -7.72 9.32 6.82
C GLU A 111 -9.20 9.36 6.46
N SER A 112 -9.93 10.33 7.02
CA SER A 112 -11.33 10.55 6.72
C SER A 112 -11.48 10.60 5.21
N ASN A 113 -11.91 9.48 4.62
CA ASN A 113 -12.21 9.36 3.22
C ASN A 113 -13.57 10.03 3.03
N VAL A 114 -13.60 11.36 3.22
CA VAL A 114 -14.66 12.19 2.67
C VAL A 114 -14.50 12.09 1.16
N ALA A 115 -15.15 11.06 0.60
CA ALA A 115 -15.40 10.98 -0.83
C ALA A 115 -15.86 12.36 -1.27
N ALA A 116 -15.14 12.96 -2.23
CA ALA A 116 -15.48 14.27 -2.75
C ALA A 116 -16.98 14.29 -3.04
N THR A 117 -17.73 15.20 -2.41
CA THR A 117 -19.14 15.41 -2.71
C THR A 117 -19.21 15.74 -4.19
N VAL A 118 -19.56 14.73 -5.01
CA VAL A 118 -19.85 14.94 -6.41
C VAL A 118 -21.08 15.84 -6.41
N LEU A 119 -20.87 17.12 -6.72
CA LEU A 119 -21.94 18.00 -7.16
C LEU A 119 -22.49 17.39 -8.44
N ALA A 120 -23.51 16.54 -8.29
CA ALA A 120 -24.25 16.00 -9.42
C ALA A 120 -24.82 17.20 -10.18
N SER A 121 -24.21 17.50 -11.33
CA SER A 121 -24.75 18.48 -12.27
C SER A 121 -26.10 17.94 -12.77
N PRO A 122 -27.19 18.72 -12.76
CA PRO A 122 -28.47 18.25 -13.26
C PRO A 122 -28.31 17.85 -14.74
N GLN A 123 -28.65 16.60 -15.05
CA GLN A 123 -28.66 16.04 -16.40
C GLN A 123 -29.44 16.96 -17.34
N GLN A 124 -28.75 17.61 -18.28
CA GLN A 124 -29.39 18.12 -19.48
C GLN A 124 -29.67 16.93 -20.39
N GLN A 125 -30.95 16.57 -20.50
CA GLN A 125 -31.45 15.68 -21.53
C GLN A 125 -31.28 16.36 -22.90
N PRO A 126 -30.68 15.70 -23.90
CA PRO A 126 -30.92 16.05 -25.29
C PRO A 126 -32.08 15.21 -25.82
N HIS A 127 -33.08 15.91 -26.34
CA HIS A 127 -34.26 15.35 -26.97
C HIS A 127 -33.92 14.32 -28.06
N ARG A 128 -34.75 13.28 -28.09
CA ARG A 128 -34.75 12.18 -29.06
C ARG A 128 -34.88 12.68 -30.50
N HIS A 129 -33.97 12.25 -31.37
CA HIS A 129 -34.34 11.86 -32.73
C HIS A 129 -33.68 10.52 -33.10
N HIS A 130 -34.47 9.47 -32.92
CA HIS A 130 -34.68 8.32 -33.80
C HIS A 130 -33.56 7.95 -34.80
N GLN A 131 -32.87 6.83 -34.55
CA GLN A 131 -32.75 5.74 -35.54
C GLN A 131 -32.20 4.44 -34.91
N GLN A 132 -33.12 3.46 -34.85
CA GLN A 132 -32.99 2.02 -35.11
C GLN A 132 -31.94 1.18 -34.35
N GLN A 133 -32.46 0.25 -33.53
CA GLN A 133 -31.77 -0.87 -32.86
C GLN A 133 -31.31 -1.96 -33.85
N PRO A 134 -30.31 -2.75 -33.47
CA PRO A 134 -30.54 -4.19 -33.26
C PRO A 134 -29.82 -4.74 -31.99
N PRO A 135 -29.85 -6.07 -31.70
CA PRO A 135 -30.77 -6.72 -30.76
C PRO A 135 -30.14 -7.05 -29.39
N GLN A 136 -31.03 -7.34 -28.43
CA GLN A 136 -30.74 -7.80 -27.06
C GLN A 136 -29.86 -9.07 -27.01
N GLN A 137 -28.82 -9.07 -26.17
CA GLN A 137 -28.26 -10.29 -25.56
C GLN A 137 -27.97 -10.07 -24.07
N GLN A 138 -28.53 -10.97 -23.26
CA GLN A 138 -28.35 -11.16 -21.83
C GLN A 138 -26.89 -11.53 -21.45
N PRO A 139 -26.53 -11.44 -20.14
CA PRO A 139 -25.14 -11.32 -19.71
C PRO A 139 -24.36 -12.64 -19.87
N ARG A 140 -23.26 -12.57 -20.63
CA ARG A 140 -22.23 -13.62 -20.66
C ARG A 140 -21.11 -13.24 -19.69
N GLN A 141 -20.98 -13.98 -18.59
CA GLN A 141 -19.64 -14.42 -18.15
C GLN A 141 -19.10 -15.39 -19.24
N PRO A 142 -17.81 -15.80 -19.34
CA PRO A 142 -16.59 -15.47 -18.60
C PRO A 142 -15.37 -15.23 -19.55
N LEU A 143 -14.17 -14.88 -19.05
CA LEU A 143 -12.93 -15.62 -19.35
C LEU A 143 -11.74 -15.09 -18.54
N ASN A 144 -11.14 -15.99 -17.79
CA ASN A 144 -9.78 -15.91 -17.30
C ASN A 144 -8.83 -15.83 -18.52
N LEU A 145 -8.45 -14.61 -18.94
CA LEU A 145 -7.38 -14.37 -19.90
C LEU A 145 -6.17 -13.81 -19.15
N GLN A 146 -5.19 -14.68 -18.92
CA GLN A 146 -3.81 -14.34 -18.59
C GLN A 146 -3.14 -13.63 -19.79
N GLY A 147 -3.65 -12.46 -20.16
CA GLY A 147 -3.01 -11.55 -21.11
C GLY A 147 -2.32 -10.44 -20.32
N ASN A 148 -1.01 -10.30 -20.45
CA ASN A 148 -0.31 -9.13 -19.93
C ASN A 148 -0.71 -7.92 -20.81
N TYR A 149 -1.65 -7.11 -20.33
CA TYR A 149 -2.03 -5.86 -20.98
C TYR A 149 -0.95 -4.80 -20.72
N GLY A 150 -0.64 -4.00 -21.73
CA GLY A 150 0.28 -2.87 -21.66
C GLY A 150 -0.32 -1.62 -22.29
N LEU A 151 0.15 -0.45 -21.87
CA LEU A 151 -0.25 0.85 -22.40
C LEU A 151 0.74 1.29 -23.46
N GLU A 152 0.29 1.47 -24.70
CA GLU A 152 1.13 2.00 -25.77
C GLU A 152 1.15 3.54 -25.73
N CYS A 153 2.34 4.11 -25.62
CA CYS A 153 2.51 5.56 -25.60
C CYS A 153 2.24 6.16 -27.00
N PRO A 154 1.34 7.15 -27.16
CA PRO A 154 1.04 7.74 -28.46
C PRO A 154 2.18 8.57 -29.05
N ASN A 155 3.16 8.95 -28.23
CA ASN A 155 4.28 9.79 -28.66
C ASN A 155 5.51 8.96 -29.07
N CYS A 156 5.85 7.90 -28.33
CA CYS A 156 7.03 7.08 -28.61
C CYS A 156 6.73 5.62 -28.95
N HIS A 157 5.46 5.23 -29.02
CA HIS A 157 4.95 3.90 -29.38
C HIS A 157 5.54 2.75 -28.54
N ARG A 158 6.05 3.07 -27.35
CA ARG A 158 6.56 2.08 -26.40
C ARG A 158 5.45 1.62 -25.48
N ILE A 159 5.48 0.34 -25.16
CA ILE A 159 4.48 -0.29 -24.32
C ILE A 159 4.99 -0.35 -22.88
N SER A 160 4.27 0.27 -21.95
CA SER A 160 4.54 0.20 -20.51
C SER A 160 3.48 -0.63 -19.78
N PRO A 161 3.76 -1.16 -18.58
CA PRO A 161 2.74 -1.83 -17.77
C PRO A 161 1.56 -0.90 -17.39
N PRO A 162 0.38 -1.44 -17.04
CA PRO A 162 -0.83 -0.64 -16.76
C PRO A 162 -0.68 0.31 -15.57
N LYS A 163 0.19 -0.01 -14.60
CA LYS A 163 0.48 0.83 -13.43
C LYS A 163 1.10 2.19 -13.77
N TYR A 164 1.51 2.41 -15.02
CA TYR A 164 2.06 3.68 -15.49
C TYR A 164 1.00 4.62 -16.07
N LEU A 165 -0.29 4.27 -15.99
CA LEU A 165 -1.40 5.11 -16.47
C LEU A 165 -1.36 6.51 -15.83
N ASP A 166 -1.18 6.55 -14.51
CA ASP A 166 -1.20 7.79 -13.71
C ASP A 166 0.18 8.45 -13.54
N VAL A 167 1.25 7.75 -13.99
CA VAL A 167 2.64 8.22 -13.89
C VAL A 167 3.13 8.80 -15.23
N GLY A 168 2.55 8.34 -16.34
CA GLY A 168 2.99 8.67 -17.70
C GLY A 168 4.10 7.73 -18.22
N CYS A 169 4.45 7.92 -19.48
CA CYS A 169 5.41 7.09 -20.19
C CYS A 169 6.81 7.24 -19.58
N PRO A 170 7.46 6.16 -19.11
CA PRO A 170 8.74 6.25 -18.41
C PRO A 170 9.91 6.64 -19.33
N TRP A 171 9.71 6.67 -20.65
CA TRP A 171 10.78 6.98 -21.61
C TRP A 171 10.73 8.41 -22.15
N CYS A 172 9.54 8.99 -22.31
CA CYS A 172 9.40 10.33 -22.90
C CYS A 172 8.56 11.29 -22.03
N GLY A 173 8.05 10.83 -20.89
CA GLY A 173 7.24 11.64 -19.97
C GLY A 173 5.84 11.97 -20.47
N THR A 174 5.43 11.48 -21.66
CA THR A 174 4.09 11.74 -22.19
C THR A 174 3.02 11.03 -21.37
N SER A 175 1.94 11.74 -21.05
CA SER A 175 0.80 11.17 -20.33
C SER A 175 0.23 9.95 -21.04
N LEU A 176 -0.05 8.91 -20.27
CA LEU A 176 -0.68 7.67 -20.75
C LEU A 176 -2.17 7.62 -20.43
N ALA A 177 -2.76 8.69 -19.90
CA ALA A 177 -4.19 8.74 -19.56
C ALA A 177 -5.11 8.47 -20.76
N ALA A 178 -4.64 8.72 -21.98
CA ALA A 178 -5.35 8.42 -23.23
C ALA A 178 -4.68 7.28 -24.04
N ALA A 179 -3.76 6.53 -23.44
CA ALA A 179 -3.05 5.45 -24.12
C ALA A 179 -3.97 4.26 -24.41
N VAL A 180 -3.82 3.66 -25.58
CA VAL A 180 -4.56 2.46 -25.96
C VAL A 180 -3.97 1.26 -25.20
N SER A 181 -4.84 0.47 -24.56
CA SER A 181 -4.43 -0.79 -23.95
C SER A 181 -4.25 -1.84 -25.03
N VAL A 182 -3.03 -2.34 -25.18
CA VAL A 182 -2.66 -3.38 -26.14
C VAL A 182 -2.36 -4.70 -25.42
N LEU A 183 -2.77 -5.81 -26.02
CA LEU A 183 -2.46 -7.14 -25.53
C LEU A 183 -1.01 -7.47 -25.87
N VAL A 184 -0.15 -7.65 -24.87
CA VAL A 184 1.26 -7.97 -25.08
C VAL A 184 1.44 -9.47 -24.96
N SER A 185 1.76 -10.14 -26.07
CA SER A 185 2.19 -11.53 -26.03
C SER A 185 3.53 -11.62 -25.28
N PRO A 186 3.70 -12.56 -24.32
CA PRO A 186 5.00 -12.76 -23.69
C PRO A 186 6.02 -13.14 -24.76
N LYS A 187 7.12 -12.38 -24.86
CA LYS A 187 8.28 -12.80 -25.65
C LYS A 187 8.93 -13.99 -24.93
N ASN A 188 8.90 -15.14 -25.58
CA ASN A 188 9.69 -16.31 -25.20
C ASN A 188 11.17 -16.08 -25.50
#